data_AF-A0A357AB32-F1
#
_entry.id   AF-A0A357AB32-F1
#
_cell.length_a   1.000
_cell.length_b   1.000
_cell.length_c   1.000
_cell.angle_alpha   90.00
_cell.angle_beta   90.00
_cell.angle_gamma   90.00
#
_symmetry.space_group_name_H-M   'P 1'
#
loop_
_entity.id
_entity.type
_entity.pdbx_description
1 polymer ?
#
loop_
_entity_poly.entity_id
_entity_poly.type
_entity_poly.pdbx_seq_one_letter_code
_entity_poly.pdbx_strand_id
1 'polypeptide(L)'
;MAFWAKIPFERQIYVIDLDRIDTFICATNGKISFWLPDSQTPIVLTPQGESESYLKVQKYIHHCLENRKDRNWLKFQYERNDYFINLIQISLFAYHPGNKKLTFWLPNSQTEIVLNPKFHEQAYHEVIEYIRQQTHYSLDDE
;
A
#
# COMPACT_ATOMS: atom_id res chain seq x y z
N MET A 1 -4.38 13.93 13.97
CA MET A 1 -4.24 13.14 15.23
C MET A 1 -3.34 11.97 14.89
N ALA A 2 -2.30 11.71 15.68
CA ALA A 2 -1.35 10.64 15.34
C ALA A 2 -1.97 9.26 15.59
N PHE A 3 -1.88 8.36 14.62
CA PHE A 3 -2.48 7.03 14.67
C PHE A 3 -1.53 6.00 15.29
N TRP A 4 -1.25 6.12 16.58
CA TRP A 4 -0.39 5.17 17.29
C TRP A 4 -1.13 3.87 17.65
N ALA A 5 -0.62 2.71 17.26
CA ALA A 5 -1.16 1.39 17.59
C ALA A 5 -0.20 0.58 18.46
N LYS A 6 -0.72 -0.07 19.50
CA LYS A 6 0.00 -1.06 20.29
C LYS A 6 -0.38 -2.44 19.75
N ILE A 7 0.59 -3.20 19.25
CA ILE A 7 0.36 -4.46 18.56
C ILE A 7 1.19 -5.56 19.21
N PRO A 8 0.57 -6.47 19.98
CA PRO A 8 1.22 -7.71 20.41
C PRO A 8 1.41 -8.62 19.18
N PHE A 9 2.65 -8.98 18.86
CA PHE A 9 2.97 -9.85 17.73
C PHE A 9 4.25 -10.63 18.01
N GLU A 10 4.25 -11.94 17.77
CA GLU A 10 5.40 -12.82 17.95
C GLU A 10 6.16 -12.63 19.29
N ARG A 11 5.41 -12.61 20.40
CA ARG A 11 5.93 -12.42 21.78
C ARG A 11 6.54 -11.05 22.05
N GLN A 12 6.43 -10.12 21.11
CA GLN A 12 6.83 -8.73 21.27
C GLN A 12 5.60 -7.83 21.32
N ILE A 13 5.79 -6.60 21.81
CA ILE A 13 4.78 -5.55 21.76
C ILE A 13 5.37 -4.41 20.96
N TYR A 14 4.81 -4.16 19.79
CA TYR A 14 5.18 -3.04 18.95
C TYR A 14 4.29 -1.84 19.26
N VAL A 15 4.89 -0.65 19.30
CA VAL A 15 4.17 0.63 19.38
C VAL A 15 4.51 1.38 18.10
N ILE A 16 3.53 1.45 17.19
CA ILE A 16 3.76 1.83 15.80
C ILE A 16 2.94 3.08 15.50
N ASP A 17 3.58 4.07 14.90
CA ASP A 17 2.87 5.17 14.25
C ASP A 17 2.37 4.69 12.89
N LEU A 18 1.06 4.53 12.74
CA LEU A 18 0.48 4.03 11.49
C LEU A 18 0.69 4.99 10.32
N ASP A 19 0.95 6.28 10.59
CA ASP A 19 1.33 7.26 9.56
C ASP A 19 2.68 6.99 8.90
N ARG A 20 3.48 6.08 9.48
CA ARG A 20 4.74 5.59 8.90
C ARG A 20 4.60 4.27 8.14
N ILE A 21 3.39 3.74 8.01
CA ILE A 21 3.16 2.50 7.27
C ILE A 21 2.76 2.84 5.85
N ASP A 22 3.54 2.31 4.91
CA ASP A 22 3.42 2.70 3.50
C ASP A 22 2.49 1.79 2.72
N THR A 23 2.20 0.59 3.23
CA THR A 23 1.38 -0.39 2.53
C THR A 23 0.60 -1.29 3.49
N PHE A 24 -0.68 -1.50 3.18
CA PHE A 24 -1.51 -2.52 3.78
C PHE A 24 -2.05 -3.46 2.71
N ILE A 25 -2.06 -4.75 3.01
CA ILE A 25 -2.63 -5.80 2.17
C ILE A 25 -3.77 -6.45 2.95
N CYS A 26 -4.98 -6.33 2.43
CA CYS A 26 -6.18 -6.94 3.00
C CYS A 26 -6.55 -8.17 2.17
N ALA A 27 -6.41 -9.35 2.77
CA ALA A 27 -6.83 -10.60 2.15
C ALA A 27 -8.35 -10.81 2.28
N THR A 28 -8.90 -11.65 1.39
CA THR A 28 -10.35 -11.97 1.36
C THR A 28 -10.88 -12.60 2.65
N ASN A 29 -10.02 -13.26 3.42
CA ASN A 29 -10.37 -13.82 4.73
C ASN A 29 -10.33 -12.77 5.86
N GLY A 30 -10.13 -11.49 5.53
CA GLY A 30 -10.04 -10.39 6.47
C GLY A 30 -8.68 -10.22 7.12
N LYS A 31 -7.66 -11.01 6.77
CA LYS A 31 -6.29 -10.80 7.27
C LYS A 31 -5.73 -9.49 6.73
N ILE A 32 -5.18 -8.66 7.62
CA ILE A 32 -4.45 -7.45 7.25
C ILE A 32 -2.96 -7.71 7.45
N SER A 33 -2.15 -7.42 6.42
CA SER A 33 -0.69 -7.55 6.49
C SER A 33 -0.04 -6.22 6.13
N PHE A 34 1.03 -5.87 6.82
CA PHE A 34 1.85 -4.68 6.54
C PHE A 34 3.26 -4.89 7.09
N TRP A 35 4.21 -4.05 6.71
CA TRP A 35 5.60 -4.17 7.13
C TRP A 35 5.96 -3.08 8.11
N LEU A 36 6.68 -3.44 9.17
CA LEU A 36 7.27 -2.46 10.06
C LEU A 36 8.31 -1.62 9.30
N PRO A 37 8.35 -0.30 9.53
CA PRO A 37 9.42 0.54 9.01
C PRO A 37 10.77 0.01 9.48
N ASP A 38 11.79 0.14 8.64
CA ASP A 38 13.21 -0.13 8.97
C ASP A 38 13.57 -1.59 9.33
N SER A 39 12.61 -2.51 9.43
CA SER A 39 12.87 -3.88 9.89
C SER A 39 12.38 -4.99 8.96
N GLN A 40 11.75 -4.63 7.82
CA GLN A 40 11.19 -5.56 6.81
C GLN A 40 10.32 -6.69 7.40
N THR A 41 9.89 -6.56 8.65
CA THR A 41 9.20 -7.60 9.40
C THR A 41 7.71 -7.46 9.10
N PRO A 42 7.06 -8.48 8.50
CA PRO A 42 5.64 -8.42 8.23
C PRO A 42 4.84 -8.62 9.52
N ILE A 43 3.96 -7.67 9.83
CA ILE A 43 2.91 -7.85 10.82
C ILE A 43 1.67 -8.41 10.12
N VAL A 44 1.08 -9.43 10.74
CA VAL A 44 -0.13 -10.09 10.28
C VAL A 44 -1.19 -10.00 11.37
N LEU A 45 -2.30 -9.32 11.08
CA LEU A 45 -3.45 -9.22 11.97
C LEU A 45 -4.61 -10.01 11.40
N THR A 46 -5.29 -10.77 12.27
CA THR A 46 -6.51 -11.49 11.92
C THR A 46 -7.69 -10.94 12.73
N PRO A 47 -8.92 -11.01 12.20
CA PRO A 47 -10.11 -10.57 12.93
C PRO A 47 -10.32 -11.30 14.26
N GLN A 48 -9.90 -12.56 14.36
CA GLN A 48 -10.13 -13.43 15.53
C GLN A 48 -9.03 -13.35 16.59
N GLY A 49 -7.82 -12.88 16.25
CA GLY A 49 -6.67 -12.90 17.16
C GLY A 49 -6.60 -11.68 18.07
N GLU A 50 -6.46 -10.49 17.48
CA GLU A 50 -6.12 -9.25 18.18
C GLU A 50 -7.14 -8.17 17.83
N SER A 51 -8.35 -8.29 18.38
CA SER A 51 -9.51 -7.49 17.95
C SER A 51 -9.27 -5.98 18.07
N GLU A 52 -8.59 -5.50 19.12
CA GLU A 52 -8.31 -4.07 19.29
C GLU A 52 -7.30 -3.55 18.25
N SER A 53 -6.14 -4.21 18.12
CA SER A 53 -5.11 -3.85 17.14
C SER A 53 -5.65 -3.89 15.72
N TYR A 54 -6.39 -4.96 15.41
CA TYR A 54 -7.03 -5.16 14.12
C TYR A 54 -8.02 -4.04 13.79
N LEU A 55 -8.94 -3.72 14.71
CA LEU A 55 -9.93 -2.65 14.51
C LEU A 55 -9.27 -1.28 14.38
N LYS A 56 -8.18 -1.03 15.12
CA LYS A 56 -7.43 0.23 15.04
C LYS A 56 -6.77 0.42 13.68
N VAL A 57 -6.11 -0.62 13.18
CA VAL A 57 -5.51 -0.61 11.83
C VAL A 57 -6.58 -0.52 10.75
N GLN A 58 -7.69 -1.26 10.88
CA GLN A 58 -8.81 -1.18 9.94
C GLN A 58 -9.41 0.24 9.88
N LYS A 59 -9.60 0.88 11.04
CA LYS A 59 -10.06 2.27 11.13
C LYS A 59 -9.08 3.25 10.49
N TYR A 60 -7.78 3.02 10.65
CA TYR A 60 -6.75 3.84 10.01
C TYR A 60 -6.79 3.72 8.49
N ILE A 61 -6.83 2.50 7.95
CA ILE A 61 -6.96 2.26 6.50
C ILE A 61 -8.20 2.98 5.95
N HIS A 62 -9.34 2.87 6.64
CA HIS A 62 -10.56 3.57 6.26
C HIS A 62 -10.39 5.10 6.28
N HIS A 63 -9.78 5.65 7.33
CA HIS A 63 -9.47 7.07 7.43
C HIS A 63 -8.60 7.56 6.25
N CYS A 64 -7.57 6.82 5.84
CA CYS A 64 -6.75 7.17 4.68
C CYS A 64 -7.54 7.16 3.36
N LEU A 65 -8.53 6.28 3.24
CA LEU A 65 -9.39 6.19 2.04
C LEU A 65 -10.47 7.26 1.98
N GLU A 66 -11.05 7.64 3.11
CA GLU A 66 -12.10 8.66 3.18
C GLU A 66 -11.52 10.07 3.07
N ASN A 67 -10.36 10.30 3.69
CA ASN A 67 -9.66 11.58 3.64
C ASN A 67 -8.71 11.69 2.43
N ARG A 68 -9.16 11.21 1.26
CA ARG A 68 -8.51 11.28 -0.08
C ARG A 68 -8.19 12.70 -0.57
N LYS A 69 -8.01 13.69 0.31
CA LYS A 69 -7.47 15.01 -0.03
C LYS A 69 -6.03 14.90 -0.54
N ASP A 70 -5.28 13.95 0.00
CA ASP A 70 -3.95 13.60 -0.48
C ASP A 70 -4.09 12.40 -1.43
N ARG A 71 -4.08 12.66 -2.75
CA ARG A 71 -4.19 11.68 -3.86
C ARG A 71 -3.03 10.66 -3.92
N ASN A 72 -2.39 10.41 -2.80
CA ASN A 72 -1.18 9.62 -2.67
C ASN A 72 -1.50 8.18 -2.24
N TRP A 73 -2.69 7.89 -1.71
CA TRP A 73 -3.11 6.54 -1.40
C TRP A 73 -3.82 5.87 -2.59
N LEU A 74 -3.18 4.85 -3.14
CA LEU A 74 -3.73 3.98 -4.17
C LEU A 74 -4.47 2.80 -3.52
N LYS A 75 -5.69 2.51 -4.00
CA LYS A 75 -6.42 1.28 -3.68
C LYS A 75 -6.68 0.49 -4.95
N PHE A 76 -6.29 -0.78 -4.97
CA PHE A 76 -6.59 -1.69 -6.09
C PHE A 76 -6.53 -3.15 -5.66
N GLN A 77 -7.14 -4.02 -6.46
CA GLN A 77 -7.07 -5.46 -6.25
C GLN A 77 -5.90 -6.05 -7.04
N TYR A 78 -5.09 -6.89 -6.40
CA TYR A 78 -3.96 -7.58 -7.02
C TYR A 78 -3.78 -8.95 -6.39
N GLU A 79 -3.59 -10.00 -7.20
CA GLU A 79 -3.43 -11.39 -6.72
C GLU A 79 -4.44 -11.81 -5.64
N ARG A 80 -5.71 -11.42 -5.83
CA ARG A 80 -6.86 -11.69 -4.93
C ARG A 80 -6.88 -10.92 -3.61
N ASN A 81 -5.94 -10.02 -3.35
CA ASN A 81 -5.95 -9.15 -2.18
C ASN A 81 -6.25 -7.71 -2.57
N ASP A 82 -6.80 -6.95 -1.63
CA ASP A 82 -6.90 -5.50 -1.75
C ASP A 82 -5.60 -4.87 -1.23
N TYR A 83 -4.94 -4.11 -2.09
CA TYR A 83 -3.74 -3.34 -1.75
C TYR A 83 -4.11 -1.89 -1.48
N PHE A 84 -3.49 -1.34 -0.44
CA PHE A 84 -3.56 0.06 -0.04
C PHE A 84 -2.14 0.57 0.05
N ILE A 85 -1.71 1.41 -0.89
CA ILE A 85 -0.30 1.81 -1.03
C ILE A 85 -0.20 3.33 -0.99
N ASN A 86 0.72 3.85 -0.19
CA ASN A 86 1.12 5.25 -0.22
C ASN A 86 2.19 5.48 -1.31
N LEU A 87 1.78 6.08 -2.42
CA LEU A 87 2.63 6.35 -3.58
C LEU A 87 3.80 7.30 -3.28
N ILE A 88 3.70 8.17 -2.26
CA ILE A 88 4.82 9.04 -1.81
C ILE A 88 6.06 8.22 -1.44
N GLN A 89 5.85 7.01 -0.96
CA GLN A 89 6.92 6.17 -0.41
C GLN A 89 7.54 5.29 -1.49
N ILE A 90 6.98 5.29 -2.70
CA ILE A 90 7.55 4.59 -3.85
C ILE A 90 8.65 5.44 -4.45
N SER A 91 9.88 4.93 -4.39
CA SER A 91 11.07 5.63 -4.88
C SER A 91 11.45 5.31 -6.33
N LEU A 92 10.83 4.27 -6.92
CA LEU A 92 11.18 3.79 -8.25
C LEU A 92 9.95 3.26 -8.99
N PHE A 93 9.80 3.72 -10.23
CA PHE A 93 8.85 3.22 -11.21
C PHE A 93 9.61 2.81 -12.48
N ALA A 94 9.23 1.68 -13.07
CA ALA A 94 9.76 1.20 -14.33
C ALA A 94 8.62 1.03 -15.34
N TYR A 95 8.73 1.73 -16.48
CA TYR A 95 7.81 1.59 -17.59
C TYR A 95 8.41 0.67 -18.66
N HIS A 96 7.60 -0.22 -19.22
CA HIS A 96 8.01 -1.19 -20.23
C HIS A 96 7.32 -0.89 -21.58
N PRO A 97 7.92 -0.08 -22.48
CA PRO A 97 7.27 0.38 -23.71
C PRO A 97 6.73 -0.75 -24.59
N GLY A 98 7.45 -1.87 -24.69
CA GLY A 98 7.07 -3.00 -25.53
C GLY A 98 5.75 -3.70 -25.15
N ASN A 99 5.26 -3.52 -23.92
CA ASN A 99 3.98 -4.11 -23.48
C ASN A 99 3.14 -3.17 -22.59
N LYS A 100 3.55 -1.91 -22.47
CA LYS A 100 2.93 -0.84 -21.67
C LYS A 100 2.68 -1.22 -20.21
N LYS A 101 3.49 -2.12 -19.63
CA LYS A 101 3.38 -2.45 -18.21
C LYS A 101 4.12 -1.42 -17.38
N LEU A 102 3.60 -1.17 -16.19
CA LEU A 102 4.25 -0.36 -15.17
C LEU A 102 4.61 -1.25 -13.98
N THR A 103 5.86 -1.17 -13.55
CA THR A 103 6.38 -1.92 -12.41
C THR A 103 6.84 -0.97 -11.32
N PHE A 104 6.57 -1.30 -10.06
CA PHE A 104 7.16 -0.64 -8.90
C PHE A 104 7.30 -1.63 -7.74
N TRP A 105 8.06 -1.25 -6.71
CA TRP A 105 8.35 -2.12 -5.57
C TRP A 105 7.81 -1.51 -4.29
N LEU A 106 7.15 -2.36 -3.50
CA LEU A 106 6.66 -1.95 -2.19
C LEU A 106 7.83 -1.68 -1.24
N PRO A 107 7.82 -0.56 -0.50
CA PRO A 107 8.79 -0.28 0.54
C PRO A 107 8.77 -1.39 1.58
N ASN A 108 9.94 -1.71 2.14
CA ASN A 108 10.11 -2.69 3.23
C ASN A 108 9.77 -4.16 2.91
N SER A 109 9.05 -4.47 1.83
CA SER A 109 8.76 -5.87 1.45
C SER A 109 9.49 -6.34 0.19
N GLN A 110 10.02 -5.41 -0.61
CA GLN A 110 10.60 -5.66 -1.94
C GLN A 110 9.62 -6.38 -2.90
N THR A 111 8.33 -6.40 -2.57
CA THR A 111 7.31 -7.04 -3.43
C THR A 111 7.17 -6.23 -4.70
N GLU A 112 7.36 -6.89 -5.83
CA GLU A 112 7.15 -6.31 -7.15
C GLU A 112 5.64 -6.26 -7.47
N ILE A 113 5.16 -5.08 -7.84
CA ILE A 113 3.82 -4.87 -8.37
C ILE A 113 3.94 -4.57 -9.86
N VAL A 114 3.23 -5.34 -10.68
CA VAL A 114 3.21 -5.17 -12.15
C VAL A 114 1.81 -4.82 -12.61
N LEU A 115 1.58 -3.54 -12.88
CA LEU A 115 0.32 -3.04 -13.41
C LEU A 115 0.30 -3.18 -14.93
N ASN A 116 -0.61 -4.02 -15.41
CA ASN A 116 -1.03 -4.05 -16.80
C ASN A 116 -2.22 -3.11 -17.05
N PRO A 117 -2.22 -2.29 -18.13
CA PRO A 117 -3.27 -1.30 -18.39
C PRO A 117 -4.65 -1.92 -18.66
N LYS A 118 -4.72 -3.18 -19.10
CA LYS A 118 -6.00 -3.89 -19.33
C LYS A 118 -6.58 -4.49 -18.06
N PHE A 119 -5.73 -5.06 -17.20
CA PHE A 119 -6.18 -5.79 -16.01
C PHE A 119 -6.27 -4.91 -14.77
N HIS A 120 -5.55 -3.80 -14.75
CA HIS A 120 -5.47 -2.88 -13.62
C HIS A 120 -5.71 -1.43 -14.08
N GLU A 121 -6.63 -1.24 -15.04
CA GLU A 121 -6.83 0.03 -15.75
C GLU A 121 -6.88 1.25 -14.81
N GLN A 122 -7.76 1.22 -13.80
CA GLN A 122 -7.88 2.34 -12.87
C GLN A 122 -6.57 2.60 -12.11
N ALA A 123 -5.98 1.56 -11.53
CA ALA A 123 -4.75 1.71 -10.74
C ALA A 123 -3.58 2.17 -11.61
N TYR A 124 -3.49 1.64 -12.83
CA TYR A 124 -2.50 2.02 -13.82
C TYR A 124 -2.56 3.52 -14.11
N HIS A 125 -3.75 4.04 -14.43
CA HIS A 125 -3.93 5.47 -14.72
C HIS A 125 -3.64 6.34 -13.49
N GLU A 126 -4.07 5.93 -12.29
CA GLU A 126 -3.78 6.67 -11.06
C GLU A 126 -2.27 6.78 -10.80
N VAL A 127 -1.49 5.71 -11.05
CA VAL A 127 -0.03 5.74 -10.88
C VAL A 127 0.66 6.56 -11.98
N ILE A 128 0.24 6.44 -13.25
CA ILE A 128 0.76 7.28 -14.33
C ILE A 128 0.54 8.77 -14.01
N GLU A 129 -0.67 9.12 -13.60
CA GLU A 129 -1.02 10.48 -13.22
C GLU A 129 -0.19 10.99 -12.04
N TYR A 130 0.03 10.13 -11.03
CA TYR A 130 0.91 10.44 -9.91
C TYR A 130 2.35 10.73 -10.38
N ILE A 131 2.93 9.86 -11.21
CA ILE A 131 4.29 10.04 -11.75
C ILE A 131 4.39 11.38 -12.50
N ARG A 132 3.40 11.66 -13.37
CA ARG A 132 3.35 12.91 -14.14
C ARG A 132 3.26 14.14 -13.23
N GLN A 133 2.44 14.08 -12.18
CA GLN A 133 2.28 15.19 -11.22
C GLN A 133 3.54 15.43 -10.39
N GLN A 134 4.28 14.39 -10.00
CA GLN A 134 5.49 14.52 -9.18
C GLN A 134 6.74 14.85 -9.98
N THR A 135 6.84 14.37 -11.21
CA THR A 135 8.10 14.42 -11.99
C THR A 135 8.01 15.23 -13.28
N HIS A 136 6.80 15.56 -13.73
CA HIS A 136 6.51 16.14 -15.04
C HIS A 136 6.88 15.26 -16.25
N TYR A 137 7.26 14.00 -16.02
CA TYR A 137 7.52 13.05 -17.11
C TYR A 137 6.23 12.42 -17.62
N SER A 138 6.16 12.25 -18.93
CA SER A 138 5.10 11.49 -19.60
C SER A 138 5.65 10.16 -20.07
N LEU A 139 4.97 9.07 -19.72
CA LEU A 139 5.41 7.70 -20.02
C LEU A 139 4.66 7.07 -21.20
N ASP A 140 3.50 7.63 -21.56
CA ASP A 140 2.56 7.02 -22.51
C ASP A 140 2.51 7.74 -23.88
N ASP A 141 3.38 8.73 -24.12
CA ASP A 141 3.38 9.60 -25.31
C ASP A 141 4.16 9.03 -26.54
N GLU A 142 4.38 7.71 -26.62
CA GLU A 142 4.98 7.05 -27.80
C GLU A 142 4.03 6.04 -28.50
#